data_AF-A0A497J8M2-F1
#
_entry.id   AF-A0A497J8M2-F1
#
_cell.length_a   1.000
_cell.length_b   1.000
_cell.length_c   1.000
_cell.angle_alpha   90.00
_cell.angle_beta   90.00
_cell.angle_gamma   90.00
#
_symmetry.space_group_name_H-M   'P 1'
#
loop_
_entity.id
_entity.type
_entity.pdbx_description
1 polymer ?
#
loop_
_entity_poly.entity_id
_entity_poly.type
_entity_poly.pdbx_seq_one_letter_code
_entity_poly.pdbx_strand_id
1 'polypeptide(L)'
;MNSPMSEEEYQERLKAILRLPPEERVKALKRLEEERRKRLEEFRKREKEEEKRLREAKELIEKALREFEEEEKKIREEQERRENLEEIAEEGAAEKEEKKEEEFKIEYMKREEIKYISQAVMNPEMYSTVKTLVEKVRKGTASLEEKETLNEFKDRLENLMKNSYQEIKQEDPHNYAGRMLYMINTIIEEKKEELYKSNLKM
;
A
#
# COMPACT_ATOMS: atom_id res chain seq x y z
N MET A 1 55.51 -14.51 -42.74
CA MET A 1 55.18 -15.77 -42.04
C MET A 1 55.42 -16.91 -43.01
N ASN A 2 56.26 -17.89 -42.66
CA ASN A 2 56.50 -19.05 -43.53
C ASN A 2 55.30 -20.00 -43.42
N SER A 3 54.41 -19.98 -44.41
CA SER A 3 53.37 -20.99 -44.55
C SER A 3 54.01 -22.39 -44.60
N PRO A 4 53.38 -23.41 -44.01
CA PRO A 4 53.85 -24.78 -44.16
C PRO A 4 53.92 -25.10 -45.66
N MET A 5 55.02 -25.74 -46.07
CA MET A 5 55.16 -26.28 -47.42
C MET A 5 53.97 -27.20 -47.67
N SER A 6 53.17 -26.90 -48.70
CA SER A 6 51.96 -27.67 -48.97
C SER A 6 52.32 -29.11 -49.31
N GLU A 7 51.37 -30.02 -49.15
CA GLU A 7 51.55 -31.43 -49.58
C GLU A 7 51.93 -31.50 -51.07
N GLU A 8 51.43 -30.56 -51.88
CA GLU A 8 51.79 -30.41 -53.29
C GLU A 8 53.25 -29.99 -53.47
N GLU A 9 53.73 -28.97 -52.77
CA GLU A 9 55.14 -28.53 -52.82
C GLU A 9 56.10 -29.63 -52.34
N TYR A 10 55.70 -30.42 -51.34
CA TYR A 10 56.47 -31.56 -50.87
C TYR A 10 56.58 -32.65 -51.93
N GLN A 11 55.46 -32.98 -52.59
CA GLN A 11 55.44 -33.96 -53.66
C GLN A 11 56.23 -33.51 -54.89
N GLU A 12 56.19 -32.22 -55.24
CA GLU A 12 56.99 -31.64 -56.31
C GLU A 12 58.49 -31.74 -56.01
N ARG A 13 58.91 -31.39 -54.79
CA ARG A 13 60.29 -31.54 -54.34
C ARG A 13 60.74 -33.00 -54.33
N LEU A 14 59.88 -33.91 -53.88
CA LEU A 14 60.16 -35.35 -53.88
C LEU A 14 60.36 -35.87 -55.31
N LYS A 15 59.49 -35.49 -56.24
CA LYS A 15 59.62 -35.83 -57.68
C LYS A 15 60.93 -35.30 -58.27
N ALA A 16 61.36 -34.11 -57.90
CA ALA A 16 62.64 -33.54 -58.34
C ALA A 16 63.84 -34.31 -57.78
N ILE A 17 63.81 -34.67 -56.49
CA ILE A 17 64.88 -35.43 -55.82
C ILE A 17 65.05 -36.83 -56.44
N LEU A 18 63.96 -37.48 -56.83
CA LEU A 18 64.00 -38.81 -57.45
C LEU A 18 64.72 -38.83 -58.81
N ARG A 19 64.93 -37.67 -59.45
CA ARG A 19 65.69 -37.55 -60.71
C ARG A 19 67.21 -37.43 -60.50
N LEU A 20 67.67 -37.24 -59.26
CA LEU A 20 69.09 -37.11 -58.93
C LEU A 20 69.83 -38.47 -58.97
N PRO A 21 71.16 -38.47 -59.17
CA PRO A 21 72.00 -39.67 -58.99
C PRO A 21 71.83 -40.31 -57.61
N PRO A 22 72.06 -41.63 -57.46
CA PRO A 22 71.75 -42.37 -56.22
C PRO A 22 72.34 -41.77 -54.95
N GLU A 23 73.61 -41.35 -54.98
CA GLU A 23 74.29 -40.79 -53.80
C GLU A 23 73.75 -39.42 -53.36
N GLU A 24 73.42 -38.56 -54.33
CA GLU A 24 72.84 -37.24 -54.09
C GLU A 24 71.37 -37.35 -53.64
N ARG A 25 70.63 -38.29 -54.23
CA ARG A 25 69.24 -38.59 -53.87
C ARG A 25 69.10 -38.99 -52.41
N VAL A 26 69.96 -39.87 -51.90
CA VAL A 26 69.94 -40.30 -50.49
C VAL A 26 70.20 -39.12 -49.55
N LYS A 27 71.18 -38.26 -49.87
CA LYS A 27 71.48 -37.06 -49.08
C LYS A 27 70.31 -36.05 -49.10
N ALA A 28 69.70 -35.84 -50.26
CA ALA A 28 68.58 -34.92 -50.43
C ALA A 28 67.32 -35.41 -49.72
N LEU A 29 67.02 -36.73 -49.76
CA LEU A 29 65.89 -37.33 -49.03
C LEU A 29 66.05 -37.18 -47.51
N LYS A 30 67.25 -37.45 -46.97
CA LYS A 30 67.52 -37.27 -45.53
C LYS A 30 67.32 -35.83 -45.06
N ARG A 31 67.78 -34.86 -45.86
CA ARG A 31 67.55 -33.43 -45.56
C ARG A 31 66.07 -33.06 -45.60
N LEU A 32 65.34 -33.53 -46.61
CA LEU A 32 63.91 -33.26 -46.74
C LEU A 32 63.11 -33.89 -45.58
N GLU A 33 63.50 -35.08 -45.13
CA GLU A 33 62.91 -35.76 -43.97
C GLU A 33 63.20 -35.01 -42.66
N GLU A 34 64.44 -34.54 -42.47
CA GLU A 34 64.81 -33.76 -41.29
C GLU A 34 64.10 -32.39 -41.24
N GLU A 35 63.96 -31.71 -42.39
CA GLU A 35 63.17 -30.49 -42.52
C GLU A 35 61.70 -30.73 -42.17
N ARG A 36 61.10 -31.84 -42.65
CA ARG A 36 59.72 -32.22 -42.32
C ARG A 36 59.55 -32.46 -40.83
N ARG A 37 60.50 -33.15 -40.20
CA ARG A 37 60.46 -33.47 -38.77
C ARG A 37 60.55 -32.22 -37.89
N LYS A 38 61.50 -31.31 -38.18
CA LYS A 38 61.65 -30.04 -37.44
C LYS A 38 60.38 -29.19 -37.52
N ARG A 39 59.77 -29.09 -38.71
CA ARG A 39 58.52 -28.34 -38.90
C ARG A 39 57.33 -28.94 -38.16
N LEU A 40 57.18 -30.27 -38.18
CA LEU A 40 56.13 -30.95 -37.42
C LEU A 40 56.27 -30.69 -35.91
N GLU A 41 57.50 -30.63 -35.40
CA GLU A 41 57.76 -30.31 -34.01
C GLU A 41 57.41 -28.85 -33.67
N GLU A 42 57.77 -27.90 -34.54
CA GLU A 42 57.38 -26.48 -34.39
C GLU A 42 55.87 -26.28 -34.43
N PHE A 43 55.18 -26.97 -35.36
CA PHE A 43 53.72 -26.91 -35.47
C PHE A 43 53.05 -27.44 -34.21
N ARG A 44 53.48 -28.61 -33.70
CA ARG A 44 52.98 -29.16 -32.43
C ARG A 44 53.22 -28.25 -31.24
N LYS A 45 54.34 -27.53 -31.21
CA LYS A 45 54.62 -26.54 -30.15
C LYS A 45 53.64 -25.36 -30.25
N ARG A 46 53.37 -24.86 -31.46
CA ARG A 46 52.39 -23.78 -31.68
C ARG A 46 50.97 -24.21 -31.33
N GLU A 47 50.53 -25.41 -31.74
CA GLU A 47 49.21 -25.92 -31.38
C GLU A 47 49.03 -26.00 -29.86
N LYS A 48 50.04 -26.48 -29.12
CA LYS A 48 49.99 -26.53 -27.66
C LYS A 48 49.95 -25.15 -27.02
N GLU A 49 50.69 -24.20 -27.57
CA GLU A 49 50.67 -22.82 -27.07
C GLU A 49 49.33 -22.15 -27.36
N GLU A 50 48.76 -22.39 -28.52
CA GLU A 50 47.45 -21.87 -28.93
C GLU A 50 46.32 -22.51 -28.13
N GLU A 51 46.36 -23.82 -27.88
CA GLU A 51 45.43 -24.51 -26.98
C GLU A 51 45.50 -23.92 -25.56
N LYS A 52 46.71 -23.63 -25.06
CA LYS A 52 46.90 -22.98 -23.76
C LYS A 52 46.29 -21.58 -23.74
N ARG A 53 46.55 -20.75 -24.76
CA ARG A 53 45.96 -19.40 -24.89
C ARG A 53 44.43 -19.45 -24.97
N LEU A 54 43.87 -20.39 -25.73
CA LEU A 54 42.43 -20.58 -25.83
C LEU A 54 41.81 -21.00 -24.49
N ARG A 55 42.51 -21.85 -23.71
CA ARG A 55 42.08 -22.22 -22.36
C ARG A 55 42.08 -21.03 -21.41
N GLU A 56 43.16 -20.24 -21.39
CA GLU A 56 43.26 -19.03 -20.56
C GLU A 56 42.18 -18.00 -20.95
N ALA A 57 41.92 -17.79 -22.24
CA ALA A 57 40.85 -16.92 -22.71
C ALA A 57 39.46 -17.41 -22.26
N LYS A 58 39.22 -18.72 -22.30
CA LYS A 58 37.97 -19.31 -21.82
C LYS A 58 37.77 -19.11 -20.32
N GLU A 59 38.81 -19.30 -19.52
CA GLU A 59 38.75 -19.06 -18.07
C GLU A 59 38.46 -17.59 -17.73
N LEU A 60 39.05 -16.65 -18.48
CA LEU A 60 38.75 -15.21 -18.33
C LEU A 60 37.29 -14.88 -18.68
N ILE A 61 36.76 -15.48 -19.75
CA ILE A 61 35.35 -15.31 -20.14
C ILE A 61 34.42 -15.90 -19.07
N GLU A 62 34.70 -17.10 -18.58
CA GLU A 62 33.90 -17.73 -17.51
C GLU A 62 33.92 -16.89 -16.23
N LYS A 63 35.08 -16.31 -15.88
CA LYS A 63 35.18 -15.40 -14.72
C LYS A 63 34.35 -14.13 -14.93
N ALA A 64 34.46 -13.50 -16.09
CA ALA A 64 33.70 -12.30 -16.41
C ALA A 64 32.17 -12.54 -16.41
N LEU A 65 31.73 -13.69 -16.90
CA LEU A 65 30.31 -14.08 -16.87
C LEU A 65 29.80 -14.23 -15.43
N ARG A 66 30.58 -14.84 -14.53
CA ARG A 66 30.20 -14.95 -13.12
C ARG A 66 30.11 -13.59 -12.42
N GLU A 67 31.09 -12.72 -12.66
CA GLU A 67 31.09 -11.35 -12.11
C GLU A 67 29.86 -10.57 -12.59
N PHE A 68 29.49 -10.74 -13.86
CA PHE A 68 28.30 -10.14 -14.44
C PHE A 68 27.00 -10.69 -13.81
N GLU A 69 26.87 -12.00 -13.64
CA GLU A 69 25.70 -12.61 -12.99
C GLU A 69 25.52 -12.15 -11.53
N GLU A 70 26.62 -12.01 -10.79
CA GLU A 70 26.59 -11.48 -9.42
C GLU A 70 26.19 -10.00 -9.36
N GLU A 71 26.64 -9.20 -10.33
CA GLU A 71 26.29 -7.79 -10.42
C GLU A 71 24.82 -7.60 -10.82
N GLU A 72 24.31 -8.39 -11.78
CA GLU A 72 22.90 -8.40 -12.17
C GLU A 72 22.01 -8.77 -10.97
N LYS A 73 22.42 -9.77 -10.19
CA LYS A 73 21.70 -10.17 -8.98
C LYS A 73 21.62 -9.03 -7.96
N LYS A 74 22.72 -8.31 -7.72
CA LYS A 74 22.75 -7.14 -6.83
C LYS A 74 21.84 -6.02 -7.32
N ILE A 75 21.82 -5.75 -8.62
CA ILE A 75 20.93 -4.75 -9.21
C ILE A 75 19.46 -5.14 -9.01
N ARG A 76 19.11 -6.42 -9.22
CA ARG A 76 17.75 -6.91 -9.01
C ARG A 76 17.32 -6.81 -7.54
N GLU A 77 18.17 -7.24 -6.61
CA GLU A 77 17.90 -7.14 -5.16
C GLU A 77 17.72 -5.67 -4.72
N GLU A 78 18.52 -4.75 -5.25
CA GLU A 78 18.40 -3.32 -4.98
C GLU A 78 17.12 -2.72 -5.58
N GLN A 79 16.70 -3.16 -6.77
CA GLN A 79 15.43 -2.75 -7.38
C GLN A 79 14.24 -3.22 -6.56
N GLU A 80 14.19 -4.51 -6.20
CA GLU A 80 13.14 -5.06 -5.32
C GLU A 80 13.11 -4.33 -3.97
N ARG A 81 14.28 -3.98 -3.41
CA ARG A 81 14.34 -3.20 -2.17
C ARG A 81 13.74 -1.81 -2.34
N ARG A 82 13.95 -1.15 -3.49
CA ARG A 82 13.38 0.18 -3.77
C ARG A 82 11.87 0.11 -3.96
N GLU A 83 11.39 -0.86 -4.74
CA GLU A 83 9.96 -1.09 -4.95
C GLU A 83 9.24 -1.34 -3.61
N ASN A 84 9.79 -2.21 -2.75
CA ASN A 84 9.23 -2.44 -1.41
C ASN A 84 9.21 -1.18 -0.53
N LEU A 85 10.25 -0.33 -0.61
CA LEU A 85 10.29 0.92 0.16
C LEU A 85 9.30 1.96 -0.37
N GLU A 86 9.06 1.97 -1.68
CA GLU A 86 8.07 2.82 -2.33
C GLU A 86 6.65 2.37 -1.96
N GLU A 87 6.36 1.06 -1.99
CA GLU A 87 5.09 0.48 -1.54
C GLU A 87 4.81 0.82 -0.06
N ILE A 88 5.80 0.66 0.84
CA ILE A 88 5.66 1.06 2.25
C ILE A 88 5.41 2.57 2.40
N ALA A 89 6.03 3.40 1.56
CA ALA A 89 5.85 4.85 1.60
C ALA A 89 4.47 5.26 1.08
N GLU A 90 3.95 4.60 0.04
CA GLU A 90 2.61 4.81 -0.52
C GLU A 90 1.52 4.34 0.46
N GLU A 91 1.65 3.14 1.02
CA GLU A 91 0.74 2.62 2.05
C GLU A 91 0.73 3.52 3.29
N GLY A 92 1.91 3.93 3.76
CA GLY A 92 2.04 4.84 4.90
C GLY A 92 1.51 6.26 4.63
N ALA A 93 1.46 6.70 3.38
CA ALA A 93 0.83 7.95 2.98
C ALA A 93 -0.70 7.82 2.91
N ALA A 94 -1.21 6.73 2.35
CA ALA A 94 -2.64 6.43 2.27
C ALA A 94 -3.27 6.28 3.67
N GLU A 95 -2.62 5.55 4.59
CA GLU A 95 -3.12 5.37 5.96
C GLU A 95 -3.17 6.69 6.74
N LYS A 96 -2.25 7.64 6.45
CA LYS A 96 -2.28 8.99 7.04
C LYS A 96 -3.38 9.87 6.45
N GLU A 97 -3.73 9.68 5.20
CA GLU A 97 -4.82 10.41 4.54
C GLU A 97 -6.19 9.91 5.05
N GLU A 98 -6.38 8.59 5.16
CA GLU A 98 -7.60 8.00 5.74
C GLU A 98 -7.85 8.46 7.18
N LYS A 99 -6.82 8.43 8.05
CA LYS A 99 -6.96 8.89 9.43
C LYS A 99 -7.36 10.37 9.52
N LYS A 100 -6.82 11.23 8.66
CA LYS A 100 -7.21 12.65 8.61
C LYS A 100 -8.65 12.84 8.12
N GLU A 101 -9.09 12.04 7.15
CA GLU A 101 -10.47 12.10 6.65
C GLU A 101 -11.48 11.61 7.72
N GLU A 102 -11.12 10.58 8.48
CA GLU A 102 -11.94 10.06 9.58
C GLU A 102 -12.02 11.05 10.75
N GLU A 103 -10.90 11.66 11.15
CA GLU A 103 -10.87 12.73 12.15
C GLU A 103 -11.74 13.93 11.74
N PHE A 104 -11.67 14.35 10.46
CA PHE A 104 -12.48 15.44 9.94
C PHE A 104 -13.97 15.10 9.95
N LYS A 105 -14.37 13.87 9.56
CA LYS A 105 -15.77 13.42 9.63
C LYS A 105 -16.29 13.43 11.06
N ILE A 106 -15.50 12.96 12.03
CA ILE A 106 -15.88 12.97 13.45
C ILE A 106 -16.04 14.41 13.95
N GLU A 107 -15.11 15.31 13.60
CA GLU A 107 -15.19 16.70 14.03
C GLU A 107 -16.37 17.45 13.39
N TYR A 108 -16.67 17.17 12.11
CA TYR A 108 -17.83 17.71 11.41
C TYR A 108 -19.15 17.26 12.06
N MET A 109 -19.31 15.95 12.33
CA MET A 109 -20.50 15.41 13.01
C MET A 109 -20.69 16.03 14.39
N LYS A 110 -19.62 16.16 15.19
CA LYS A 110 -19.68 16.84 16.49
C LYS A 110 -20.12 18.29 16.37
N ARG A 111 -19.64 19.03 15.35
CA ARG A 111 -20.04 20.43 15.12
C ARG A 111 -21.50 20.55 14.68
N GLU A 112 -22.02 19.64 13.85
CA GLU A 112 -23.43 19.63 13.47
C GLU A 112 -24.35 19.26 14.64
N GLU A 113 -23.99 18.27 15.44
CA GLU A 113 -24.73 17.93 16.67
C GLU A 113 -24.77 19.11 17.64
N ILE A 114 -23.65 19.81 17.86
CA ILE A 114 -23.60 21.01 18.72
C ILE A 114 -24.49 22.13 18.17
N LYS A 115 -24.54 22.33 16.84
CA LYS A 115 -25.39 23.34 16.21
C LYS A 115 -26.87 23.01 16.35
N TYR A 116 -27.24 21.74 16.18
CA TYR A 116 -28.61 21.25 16.36
C TYR A 116 -29.07 21.35 17.82
N ILE A 117 -28.19 21.00 18.77
CA ILE A 117 -28.44 21.15 20.21
C ILE A 117 -28.60 22.62 20.59
N SER A 118 -27.72 23.50 20.10
CA SER A 118 -27.80 24.95 20.34
C SER A 118 -29.14 25.55 19.88
N GLN A 119 -29.62 25.18 18.69
CA GLN A 119 -30.91 25.66 18.18
C GLN A 119 -32.11 25.10 18.97
N ALA A 120 -32.06 23.84 19.40
CA ALA A 120 -33.13 23.22 20.18
C ALA A 120 -33.19 23.69 21.64
N VAL A 121 -32.03 23.95 22.25
CA VAL A 121 -31.92 24.42 23.65
C VAL A 121 -32.28 25.91 23.79
N MET A 122 -32.10 26.71 22.73
CA MET A 122 -32.32 28.16 22.78
C MET A 122 -33.63 28.66 22.15
N ASN A 123 -34.55 27.81 21.66
CA ASN A 123 -35.76 28.28 20.96
C ASN A 123 -36.88 28.74 21.92
N PRO A 124 -37.13 30.05 22.07
CA PRO A 124 -38.13 30.57 23.02
C PRO A 124 -39.57 30.40 22.52
N GLU A 125 -39.77 30.30 21.20
CA GLU A 125 -41.09 30.08 20.58
C GLU A 125 -41.59 28.66 20.86
N MET A 126 -40.68 27.68 20.77
CA MET A 126 -40.95 26.29 21.12
C MET A 126 -41.29 26.17 22.61
N TYR A 127 -40.55 26.88 23.48
CA TYR A 127 -40.87 26.98 24.91
C TYR A 127 -42.27 27.54 25.17
N SER A 128 -42.63 28.64 24.50
CA SER A 128 -43.95 29.25 24.62
C SER A 128 -45.08 28.32 24.16
N THR A 129 -44.84 27.57 23.08
CA THR A 129 -45.79 26.57 22.56
C THR A 129 -46.01 25.44 23.56
N VAL A 130 -44.93 24.83 24.07
CA VAL A 130 -45.02 23.77 25.09
C VAL A 130 -45.72 24.28 26.35
N LYS A 131 -45.39 25.48 26.83
CA LYS A 131 -46.06 26.09 27.99
C LYS A 131 -47.57 26.20 27.78
N THR A 132 -48.00 26.66 26.60
CA THR A 132 -49.41 26.79 26.25
C THR A 132 -50.12 25.43 26.25
N LEU A 133 -49.49 24.40 25.66
CA LEU A 133 -50.04 23.04 25.65
C LEU A 133 -50.15 22.45 27.06
N VAL A 134 -49.12 22.62 27.90
CA VAL A 134 -49.14 22.20 29.30
C VAL A 134 -50.29 22.86 30.07
N GLU A 135 -50.51 24.16 29.88
CA GLU A 135 -51.62 24.88 30.52
C GLU A 135 -52.99 24.34 30.07
N LYS A 136 -53.15 24.03 28.78
CA LYS A 136 -54.39 23.41 28.26
C LYS A 136 -54.64 22.03 28.86
N VAL A 137 -53.58 21.21 28.98
CA VAL A 137 -53.66 19.87 29.61
C VAL A 137 -54.03 20.00 31.08
N ARG A 138 -53.41 20.94 31.80
CA ARG A 138 -53.72 21.21 33.22
C ARG A 138 -55.18 21.57 33.42
N LYS A 139 -55.72 22.44 32.56
CA LYS A 139 -57.13 22.88 32.57
C LYS A 139 -58.12 21.81 32.05
N GLY A 140 -57.65 20.67 31.55
CA GLY A 140 -58.50 19.63 30.96
C GLY A 140 -59.11 20.00 29.61
N THR A 141 -58.56 21.01 28.94
CA THR A 141 -59.07 21.57 27.67
C THR A 141 -58.26 21.14 26.45
N ALA A 142 -57.17 20.39 26.64
CA ALA A 142 -56.34 19.89 25.55
C ALA A 142 -57.03 18.78 24.76
N SER A 143 -57.00 18.92 23.44
CA SER A 143 -57.41 17.88 22.49
C SER A 143 -56.48 16.66 22.53
N LEU A 144 -56.88 15.58 21.85
CA LEU A 144 -56.06 14.38 21.72
C LEU A 144 -54.75 14.66 20.97
N GLU A 145 -54.84 15.36 19.83
CA GLU A 145 -53.69 15.76 19.02
C GLU A 145 -52.69 16.62 19.82
N GLU A 146 -53.19 17.54 20.66
CA GLU A 146 -52.34 18.37 21.51
C GLU A 146 -51.62 17.57 22.61
N LYS A 147 -52.23 16.50 23.11
CA LYS A 147 -51.59 15.58 24.06
C LYS A 147 -50.54 14.70 23.40
N GLU A 148 -50.83 14.20 22.19
CA GLU A 148 -49.88 13.43 21.38
C GLU A 148 -48.65 14.29 21.02
N THR A 149 -48.90 15.52 20.55
CA THR A 149 -47.86 16.52 20.28
C THR A 149 -46.97 16.77 21.51
N LEU A 150 -47.57 16.86 22.71
CA LEU A 150 -46.81 17.07 23.95
C LEU A 150 -45.92 15.86 24.30
N ASN A 151 -46.39 14.64 24.04
CA ASN A 151 -45.59 13.42 24.21
C ASN A 151 -44.44 13.33 23.18
N GLU A 152 -44.69 13.69 21.92
CA GLU A 152 -43.62 13.75 20.92
C GLU A 152 -42.53 14.76 21.30
N PHE A 153 -42.92 15.93 21.83
CA PHE A 153 -41.97 16.90 22.35
C PHE A 153 -41.16 16.33 23.51
N LYS A 154 -41.79 15.57 24.40
CA LYS A 154 -41.09 14.89 25.49
C LYS A 154 -40.01 13.96 24.98
N ASP A 155 -40.33 13.04 24.07
CA ASP A 155 -39.39 12.04 23.57
C ASP A 155 -38.20 12.68 22.84
N ARG A 156 -38.47 13.72 22.04
CA ARG A 156 -37.44 14.51 21.37
C ARG A 156 -36.53 15.21 22.37
N LEU A 157 -37.09 15.80 23.42
CA LEU A 157 -36.32 16.48 24.47
C LEU A 157 -35.51 15.48 25.31
N GLU A 158 -36.04 14.32 25.65
CA GLU A 158 -35.29 13.27 26.36
C GLU A 158 -34.11 12.75 25.54
N ASN A 159 -34.31 12.52 24.24
CA ASN A 159 -33.23 12.11 23.34
C ASN A 159 -32.16 13.20 23.18
N LEU A 160 -32.58 14.46 23.09
CA LEU A 160 -31.65 15.60 23.07
C LEU A 160 -30.80 15.66 24.35
N MET A 161 -31.42 15.49 25.51
CA MET A 161 -30.77 15.57 26.82
C MET A 161 -29.84 14.37 27.11
N LYS A 162 -30.16 13.18 26.60
CA LYS A 162 -29.31 11.99 26.74
C LYS A 162 -28.04 12.05 25.87
N ASN A 163 -28.14 12.68 24.71
CA ASN A 163 -27.07 12.70 23.70
C ASN A 163 -26.27 14.01 23.68
N SER A 164 -26.64 15.00 24.50
CA SER A 164 -25.85 16.24 24.61
C SER A 164 -24.60 16.02 25.46
N TYR A 165 -23.43 16.29 24.89
CA TYR A 165 -22.11 16.26 25.57
C TYR A 165 -21.98 17.25 26.74
N GLN A 166 -22.92 18.19 26.88
CA GLN A 166 -22.97 19.12 27.99
C GLN A 166 -23.96 18.58 29.03
N GLU A 167 -23.54 18.52 30.31
CA GLU A 167 -24.46 18.36 31.44
C GLU A 167 -25.40 19.57 31.46
N ILE A 168 -26.51 19.46 30.75
CA ILE A 168 -27.53 20.49 30.68
C ILE A 168 -28.18 20.58 32.07
N LYS A 169 -27.71 21.54 32.89
CA LYS A 169 -28.22 21.75 34.25
C LYS A 169 -29.66 22.27 34.18
N GLN A 170 -30.55 21.68 34.97
CA GLN A 170 -31.99 22.01 35.00
C GLN A 170 -32.26 23.46 35.44
N GLU A 171 -31.31 24.10 36.11
CA GLU A 171 -31.44 25.45 36.68
C GLU A 171 -30.91 26.57 35.77
N ASP A 172 -30.37 26.25 34.58
CA ASP A 172 -29.90 27.27 33.65
C ASP A 172 -31.10 28.04 33.04
N PRO A 173 -31.21 29.37 33.25
CA PRO A 173 -32.33 30.17 32.77
C PRO A 173 -32.47 30.19 31.24
N HIS A 174 -31.38 29.93 30.51
CA HIS A 174 -31.32 29.89 29.04
C HIS A 174 -31.49 28.48 28.46
N ASN A 175 -31.63 27.47 29.32
CA ASN A 175 -31.88 26.10 28.91
C ASN A 175 -33.40 25.86 28.76
N TYR A 176 -33.95 26.29 27.63
CA TYR A 176 -35.38 26.11 27.37
C TYR A 176 -35.75 24.63 27.22
N ALA A 177 -34.86 23.78 26.67
CA ALA A 177 -35.09 22.34 26.54
C ALA A 177 -35.31 21.65 27.89
N GLY A 178 -34.43 21.87 28.86
CA GLY A 178 -34.56 21.32 30.21
C GLY A 178 -35.82 21.83 30.92
N ARG A 179 -36.13 23.12 30.78
CA ARG A 179 -37.34 23.72 31.36
C ARG A 179 -38.63 23.18 30.73
N MET A 180 -38.66 22.96 29.41
CA MET A 180 -39.77 22.30 28.72
C MET A 180 -39.96 20.88 29.21
N LEU A 181 -38.88 20.08 29.24
CA LEU A 181 -38.94 18.68 29.69
C LEU A 181 -39.43 18.58 31.13
N TYR A 182 -38.96 19.47 32.01
CA TYR A 182 -39.45 19.58 33.38
C TYR A 182 -40.96 19.85 33.43
N MET A 183 -41.44 20.89 32.73
CA MET A 183 -42.88 21.20 32.69
C MET A 183 -43.73 20.03 32.20
N ILE A 184 -43.28 19.32 31.17
CA ILE A 184 -43.98 18.16 30.62
C ILE A 184 -44.03 17.00 31.63
N ASN A 185 -42.90 16.68 32.27
CA ASN A 185 -42.86 15.62 33.26
C ASN A 185 -43.71 15.94 34.49
N THR A 186 -43.69 17.19 34.96
CA THR A 186 -44.52 17.63 36.08
C THR A 186 -46.00 17.46 35.77
N ILE A 187 -46.49 17.91 34.61
CA ILE A 187 -47.92 17.78 34.30
C ILE A 187 -48.36 16.32 34.12
N ILE A 188 -47.49 15.46 33.57
CA ILE A 188 -47.77 14.02 33.45
C ILE A 188 -47.92 13.38 34.84
N GLU A 189 -47.01 13.67 35.77
CA GLU A 189 -47.08 13.16 37.14
C GLU A 189 -48.30 13.71 37.90
N GLU A 190 -48.60 15.02 37.76
CA GLU A 190 -49.83 15.63 38.32
C GLU A 190 -51.08 14.87 37.85
N LYS A 191 -51.18 14.55 36.56
CA LYS A 191 -52.35 13.83 36.00
C LYS A 191 -52.40 12.36 36.38
N LYS A 192 -51.26 11.68 36.53
CA LYS A 192 -51.23 10.31 37.09
C LYS A 192 -51.73 10.30 38.52
N GLU A 193 -51.31 11.27 39.34
CA GLU A 193 -51.73 11.36 40.73
C GLU A 193 -53.22 11.71 40.87
N GLU A 194 -53.76 12.60 40.03
CA GLU A 194 -55.20 12.89 39.94
C GLU A 194 -56.03 11.63 39.62
N LEU A 195 -55.59 10.83 38.64
CA LEU A 195 -56.24 9.56 38.29
C LEU A 195 -56.20 8.56 39.45
N TYR A 196 -55.05 8.44 40.11
CA TYR A 196 -54.88 7.56 41.28
C TYR A 196 -55.81 7.95 42.44
N LYS A 197 -55.89 9.25 42.77
CA LYS A 197 -56.79 9.77 43.81
C LYS A 197 -58.27 9.61 43.45
N SER A 198 -58.61 9.69 42.17
CA SER A 198 -59.99 9.49 41.70
C SER A 198 -60.41 8.02 41.79
N ASN A 199 -59.48 7.10 41.51
CA ASN A 199 -59.72 5.66 41.61
C ASN A 199 -59.78 5.14 43.06
N LEU A 200 -59.15 5.82 44.02
CA LEU A 200 -59.21 5.49 45.45
C LEU A 200 -60.45 6.04 46.18
N LYS A 201 -61.22 6.93 45.54
CA LYS A 201 -62.49 7.46 46.07
C LYS A 201 -63.72 6.69 45.56
N MET A 202 -63.51 5.59 44.84
CA MET A 202 -64.50 4.55 44.53
C MET A 202 -64.34 3.38 45.50
#